data_AF-A0A5P9GV42-F1
#
_entry.id   AF-A0A5P9GV42-F1
#
_cell.length_a   1.000
_cell.length_b   1.000
_cell.length_c   1.000
_cell.angle_alpha   90.00
_cell.angle_beta   90.00
_cell.angle_gamma   90.00
#
_symmetry.space_group_name_H-M   'P 1'
#
loop_
_entity.id
_entity.type
_entity.pdbx_description
1 polymer ?
#
loop_
_entity_poly.entity_id
_entity_poly.type
_entity_poly.pdbx_seq_one_letter_code
_entity_poly.pdbx_strand_id
1 'polypeptide(L)'
;MRHFHLTCLAVLSLAPMALANDRPPPRENDPDDFVRYIFEINACVLTEAQLLQTYRDAGHGLMGANNAVIAVSTREDIEVLDRNPFRYRYYGSDYCGF
;
A
#
# COMPACT_ATOMS: atom_id res chain seq x y z
N MET A 1 -13.19 -56.25 11.68
CA MET A 1 -12.61 -55.27 10.74
C MET A 1 -13.34 -53.94 10.92
N ARG A 2 -12.68 -52.92 11.47
CA ARG A 2 -13.24 -51.56 11.60
C ARG A 2 -12.09 -50.59 11.31
N HIS A 3 -12.04 -50.10 10.08
CA HIS A 3 -11.11 -49.05 9.68
C HIS A 3 -11.69 -47.70 10.11
N PHE A 4 -11.03 -47.03 11.05
CA PHE A 4 -11.25 -45.63 11.38
C PHE A 4 -10.32 -44.80 10.48
N HIS A 5 -10.85 -44.24 9.40
CA HIS A 5 -10.13 -43.22 8.63
C HIS A 5 -10.50 -41.85 9.22
N LEU A 6 -9.70 -41.36 10.16
CA LEU A 6 -9.69 -39.94 10.54
C LEU A 6 -8.95 -39.17 9.44
N THR A 7 -9.69 -38.73 8.42
CA THR A 7 -9.25 -37.67 7.50
C THR A 7 -9.32 -36.35 8.25
N CYS A 8 -8.18 -35.92 8.82
CA CYS A 8 -8.02 -34.58 9.37
C CYS A 8 -8.04 -33.59 8.21
N LEU A 9 -9.18 -32.92 8.03
CA LEU A 9 -9.37 -31.85 7.06
C LEU A 9 -8.45 -30.67 7.45
N ALA A 10 -7.35 -30.51 6.74
CA ALA A 10 -6.53 -29.31 6.81
C ALA A 10 -7.32 -28.15 6.18
N VAL A 11 -8.04 -27.40 7.01
CA VAL A 11 -8.60 -26.10 6.62
C VAL A 11 -7.43 -25.13 6.51
N LEU A 12 -6.82 -25.05 5.32
CA LEU A 12 -6.02 -23.89 4.95
C LEU A 12 -6.97 -22.69 4.95
N SER A 13 -6.91 -21.90 6.01
CA SER A 13 -7.46 -20.55 6.07
C SER A 13 -6.78 -19.72 4.99
N LEU A 14 -7.37 -19.71 3.79
CA LEU A 14 -7.10 -18.73 2.75
C LEU A 14 -7.45 -17.37 3.35
N ALA A 15 -6.45 -16.70 3.93
CA ALA A 15 -6.56 -15.28 4.23
C ALA A 15 -6.97 -14.58 2.91
N PRO A 16 -8.03 -13.76 2.91
CA PRO A 16 -8.32 -12.97 1.74
C PRO A 16 -7.15 -12.02 1.55
N MET A 17 -6.33 -12.28 0.55
CA MET A 17 -5.64 -11.21 -0.13
C MET A 17 -6.76 -10.34 -0.68
N ALA A 18 -7.22 -9.36 0.09
CA ALA A 18 -8.04 -8.27 -0.44
C ALA A 18 -7.13 -7.56 -1.43
N LEU A 19 -7.27 -8.00 -2.66
CA LEU A 19 -6.39 -7.76 -3.78
C LEU A 19 -6.42 -6.27 -4.10
N ALA A 20 -5.26 -5.72 -4.41
CA ALA A 20 -5.12 -4.41 -5.02
C ALA A 20 -6.01 -4.19 -6.28
N ASN A 21 -6.66 -5.24 -6.81
CA ASN A 21 -7.53 -5.25 -7.97
C ASN A 21 -8.87 -4.50 -7.81
N ASP A 22 -9.36 -4.29 -6.59
CA ASP A 22 -10.66 -3.61 -6.39
C ASP A 22 -10.52 -2.08 -6.25
N ARG A 23 -9.29 -1.55 -6.38
CA ARG A 23 -9.00 -0.13 -6.21
C ARG A 23 -9.12 0.59 -7.54
N PRO A 24 -9.89 1.68 -7.63
CA PRO A 24 -9.98 2.44 -8.87
C PRO A 24 -8.59 2.97 -9.25
N PRO A 25 -8.19 2.90 -10.53
CA PRO A 25 -6.93 3.48 -10.96
C PRO A 25 -6.92 4.99 -10.67
N PRO A 26 -5.74 5.60 -10.50
CA PRO A 26 -5.63 7.02 -10.22
C PRO A 26 -6.11 7.83 -11.43
N ARG A 27 -6.75 8.96 -11.16
CA ARG A 27 -7.12 9.95 -12.18
C ARG A 27 -5.88 10.46 -12.88
N GLU A 28 -5.96 10.58 -14.21
CA GLU A 28 -4.85 11.09 -15.01
C GLU A 28 -4.45 12.49 -14.55
N ASN A 29 -3.14 12.69 -14.37
CA ASN A 29 -2.55 13.97 -13.96
C ASN A 29 -3.03 14.51 -12.60
N ASP A 30 -3.60 13.67 -11.74
CA ASP A 30 -3.93 14.03 -10.36
C ASP A 30 -2.88 13.44 -9.39
N PRO A 31 -1.93 14.25 -8.91
CA PRO A 31 -0.86 13.76 -8.03
C PRO A 31 -1.38 13.31 -6.66
N ASP A 32 -2.43 13.95 -6.14
CA ASP A 32 -3.00 13.59 -4.85
C ASP A 32 -3.72 12.24 -4.95
N ASP A 33 -4.44 12.03 -6.05
CA ASP A 33 -5.10 10.76 -6.34
C ASP A 33 -4.10 9.63 -6.61
N PHE A 34 -2.96 9.95 -7.22
CA PHE A 34 -1.85 9.01 -7.38
C PHE A 34 -1.26 8.60 -6.03
N VAL A 35 -1.02 9.56 -5.13
CA VAL A 35 -0.59 9.26 -3.73
C VAL A 35 -1.58 8.34 -3.04
N ARG A 36 -2.88 8.71 -3.05
CA ARG A 36 -3.95 7.87 -2.49
C ARG A 36 -3.87 6.44 -3.04
N TYR A 37 -3.88 6.31 -4.36
CA TYR A 37 -3.85 5.02 -5.04
C TYR A 37 -2.65 4.16 -4.64
N ILE A 38 -1.42 4.70 -4.66
CA ILE A 38 -0.22 3.92 -4.34
C ILE A 38 -0.22 3.46 -2.88
N PHE A 39 -0.75 4.26 -1.95
CA PHE A 39 -0.89 3.84 -0.56
C PHE A 39 -1.92 2.74 -0.44
N GLU A 40 -3.10 2.94 -1.02
CA GLU A 40 -4.15 1.93 -1.02
C GLU A 40 -3.57 0.60 -1.51
N ILE A 41 -2.99 0.53 -2.72
CA ILE A 41 -2.43 -0.71 -3.29
C ILE A 41 -1.30 -1.36 -2.46
N ASN A 42 -0.68 -0.65 -1.52
CA ASN A 42 0.38 -1.13 -0.63
C ASN A 42 -0.07 -1.29 0.83
N ALA A 43 -1.30 -1.75 1.05
CA ALA A 43 -1.85 -1.98 2.40
C ALA A 43 -1.79 -0.73 3.30
N CYS A 44 -1.89 0.44 2.67
CA CYS A 44 -1.88 1.74 3.30
C CYS A 44 -0.63 2.12 4.10
N VAL A 45 0.47 1.42 3.87
CA VAL A 45 1.76 1.69 4.48
C VAL A 45 2.86 1.59 3.42
N LEU A 46 3.69 2.63 3.34
CA LEU A 46 4.82 2.66 2.42
C LEU A 46 6.10 3.03 3.16
N THR A 47 7.20 2.41 2.78
CA THR A 47 8.55 2.90 3.10
C THR A 47 8.95 4.00 2.13
N GLU A 48 9.89 4.86 2.53
CA GLU A 48 10.49 5.85 1.62
C GLU A 48 11.10 5.20 0.37
N ALA A 49 11.78 4.06 0.53
CA ALA A 49 12.38 3.34 -0.60
C ALA A 49 11.32 2.85 -1.60
N GLN A 50 10.19 2.32 -1.12
CA GLN A 50 9.08 1.91 -1.98
C GLN A 50 8.47 3.12 -2.69
N LEU A 51 8.24 4.22 -1.98
CA LEU A 51 7.69 5.44 -2.58
C LEU A 51 8.59 5.97 -3.69
N LEU A 52 9.90 6.07 -3.43
CA LEU A 52 10.90 6.48 -4.43
C LEU A 52 10.86 5.57 -5.66
N GLN A 53 10.82 4.25 -5.44
CA GLN A 53 10.81 3.28 -6.53
C GLN A 53 9.52 3.39 -7.37
N THR A 54 8.35 3.49 -6.73
CA THR A 54 7.06 3.65 -7.42
C THR A 54 7.02 4.89 -8.30
N TYR A 55 7.49 6.04 -7.80
CA TYR A 55 7.52 7.27 -8.61
C TYR A 55 8.53 7.21 -9.76
N ARG A 56 9.66 6.50 -9.57
CA ARG A 56 10.62 6.27 -10.66
C ARG A 56 10.03 5.37 -11.74
N ASP A 57 9.34 4.30 -11.35
CA ASP A 57 8.72 3.35 -12.29
C ASP A 57 7.55 3.97 -13.04
N ALA A 58 6.86 4.94 -12.44
CA ALA A 58 5.85 5.77 -13.10
C ALA A 58 6.42 6.84 -14.05
N GLY A 59 7.75 6.94 -14.19
CA GLY A 59 8.39 7.84 -15.16
C GLY A 59 8.65 9.26 -14.66
N HIS A 60 8.47 9.56 -13.37
CA HIS A 60 8.69 10.91 -12.81
C HIS A 60 10.18 11.26 -12.61
N GLY A 61 11.09 10.32 -12.85
CA GLY A 61 12.53 10.50 -12.65
C GLY A 61 12.93 10.69 -11.18
N LEU A 62 14.23 10.89 -10.94
CA LEU A 62 14.77 11.01 -9.57
C LEU A 62 14.27 12.28 -8.85
N MET A 63 14.24 13.42 -9.56
CA MET A 63 13.79 14.68 -8.98
C MET A 63 12.30 14.62 -8.61
N GLY A 64 11.45 14.07 -9.49
CA GLY A 64 10.03 13.89 -9.21
C GLY A 64 9.78 12.95 -8.04
N ALA A 65 10.50 11.83 -7.98
CA ALA A 65 10.42 10.89 -6.85
C ALA A 65 10.83 11.54 -5.52
N ASN A 66 11.90 12.34 -5.48
CA ASN A 66 12.31 13.05 -4.27
C ASN A 66 11.26 14.09 -3.83
N ASN A 67 10.69 14.84 -4.79
CA ASN A 67 9.62 15.80 -4.50
C ASN A 67 8.39 15.10 -3.91
N ALA A 68 8.06 13.88 -4.38
CA ALA A 68 6.97 13.09 -3.86
C ALA A 68 7.21 12.66 -2.40
N VAL A 69 8.43 12.24 -2.05
CA VAL A 69 8.78 11.92 -0.65
C VAL A 69 8.58 13.13 0.25
N ILE A 70 9.06 14.30 -0.17
CA ILE A 70 8.92 15.55 0.58
C ILE A 70 7.43 15.88 0.76
N ALA A 71 6.65 15.83 -0.33
CA ALA A 71 5.22 16.09 -0.29
C ALA A 71 4.49 15.13 0.66
N VAL A 72 4.74 13.83 0.55
CA VAL A 72 4.15 12.80 1.43
C VAL A 72 4.47 13.05 2.90
N SER A 73 5.67 13.53 3.21
CA SER A 73 6.09 13.80 4.58
C SER A 73 5.41 15.01 5.24
N THR A 74 4.76 15.88 4.45
CA THR A 74 4.12 17.12 4.93
C THR A 74 2.60 17.12 4.79
N ARG A 75 2.01 16.05 4.25
CA ARG A 75 0.56 15.94 4.05
C ARG A 75 -0.19 15.71 5.35
N GLU A 76 -1.38 16.27 5.44
CA GLU A 76 -2.28 16.14 6.60
C GLU A 76 -3.01 14.79 6.67
N ASP A 77 -2.96 13.98 5.62
CA ASP A 77 -3.59 12.66 5.53
C ASP A 77 -2.57 11.51 5.65
N ILE A 78 -1.33 11.84 6.06
CA ILE A 78 -0.23 10.87 6.19
C ILE A 78 0.44 10.98 7.55
N GLU A 79 0.51 9.85 8.25
CA GLU A 79 1.22 9.67 9.50
C GLU A 79 2.63 9.14 9.23
N VAL A 80 3.66 9.76 9.82
CA VAL A 80 5.03 9.23 9.82
C VAL A 80 5.16 8.24 10.98
N LEU A 81 5.19 6.95 10.67
CA LEU A 81 5.30 5.86 11.65
C LEU A 81 6.71 5.68 12.20
N ASP A 82 7.71 5.83 11.34
CA ASP A 82 9.14 5.70 11.67
C ASP A 82 9.93 6.67 10.80
N ARG A 83 11.10 7.10 11.29
CA ARG A 83 12.03 7.99 10.59
C ARG A 83 13.34 7.30 10.20
N ASN A 84 13.62 6.08 10.66
CA ASN A 84 14.85 5.35 10.33
C ASN A 84 14.66 3.81 10.27
N PRO A 85 14.27 3.25 9.11
CA PRO A 85 13.97 3.94 7.85
C PRO A 85 12.60 4.63 7.89
N PHE A 86 12.42 5.65 7.06
CA PHE A 86 11.13 6.33 6.96
C PHE A 86 10.01 5.39 6.54
N ARG A 87 8.92 5.43 7.31
CA ARG A 87 7.68 4.68 7.07
C ARG A 87 6.49 5.61 7.22
N TYR A 88 5.59 5.51 6.28
CA TYR A 88 4.40 6.35 6.16
C TYR A 88 3.15 5.48 6.24
N ARG A 89 2.11 5.99 6.86
CA ARG A 89 0.75 5.43 6.82
C ARG A 89 -0.19 6.47 6.28
N TYR A 90 -1.01 6.10 5.32
CA TYR A 90 -2.08 6.96 4.82
C TYR A 90 -3.39 6.65 5.58
N TYR A 91 -4.13 7.70 5.91
CA TYR A 91 -5.46 7.63 6.54
C TYR A 91 -6.47 8.46 5.76
N GLY A 92 -7.76 8.14 5.91
CA GLY A 92 -8.85 8.87 5.24
C GLY A 92 -9.31 8.29 3.89
N SER A 93 -8.90 7.07 3.55
CA SER A 93 -9.52 6.29 2.46
C SER A 93 -10.37 5.17 3.04
N ASP A 94 -11.50 4.86 2.40
CA ASP A 94 -12.38 3.74 2.77
C ASP A 94 -11.65 2.38 2.76
N TYR A 95 -10.52 2.28 2.04
CA TYR A 95 -9.68 1.09 1.98
C TYR A 95 -8.61 1.03 3.09
N CYS A 96 -8.45 2.12 3.83
CA CYS A 96 -7.43 2.35 4.82
C CYS A 96 -8.13 2.63 6.13
N GLY A 97 -8.53 1.55 6.82
CA GLY A 97 -9.41 1.59 7.99
C GLY A 97 -8.78 2.14 9.27
N PHE A 98 -7.99 3.22 9.17
CA PHE A 98 -7.34 3.92 10.28
C PHE A 98 -7.76 5.39 10.28
#